data_AF-A0A9P5TKI9-F1
#
_entry.id   AF-A0A9P5TKI9-F1
#
_cell.length_a   1.000
_cell.length_b   1.000
_cell.length_c   1.000
_cell.angle_alpha   90.00
_cell.angle_beta   90.00
_cell.angle_gamma   90.00
#
_symmetry.space_group_name_H-M   'P 1'
#
loop_
_entity.id
_entity.type
_entity.pdbx_description
1 polymer ?
#
loop_
_entity_poly.entity_id
_entity_poly.type
_entity_poly.pdbx_seq_one_letter_code
_entity_poly.pdbx_strand_id
1 'polypeptide(L)'
;MYVDLEEHTKLSKEREKERVFNVELVRQLEIITVRDPYLADYVKEINIEVVEFSIKPVLVELARCLSLFPNLRHVKIQVLRTNKAESSLANIVRSVFSKRKYPQIRSVGICDVSYPFLSACPEAHSVSWRWSNFNQFRFKDNFSLQARLPVWPWVEKLQLTIPSAEYLEGNVLYS
;
A
#
# COMPACT_ATOMS: atom_id res chain seq x y z
N MET A 1 -4.57 0.02 -37.76
CA MET A 1 -3.21 -0.38 -37.35
C MET A 1 -2.35 0.86 -37.06
N TYR A 2 -2.88 1.83 -36.28
CA TYR A 2 -2.18 3.05 -35.83
C TYR A 2 -2.42 3.33 -34.33
N VAL A 3 -3.37 2.63 -33.71
CA VAL A 3 -3.76 2.79 -32.30
C VAL A 3 -2.76 2.09 -31.36
N ASP A 4 -2.15 0.99 -31.79
CA ASP A 4 -1.22 0.21 -30.95
C ASP A 4 0.09 0.96 -30.62
N LEU A 5 0.61 1.78 -31.53
CA LEU A 5 1.88 2.51 -31.33
C LEU A 5 1.78 3.62 -30.28
N GLU A 6 0.64 4.31 -30.19
CA GLU A 6 0.42 5.34 -29.18
C GLU A 6 0.23 4.74 -27.78
N GLU A 7 -0.47 3.61 -27.67
CA GLU A 7 -0.65 2.91 -26.39
C GLU A 7 0.68 2.35 -25.87
N HIS A 8 1.49 1.74 -26.74
CA HIS A 8 2.83 1.27 -26.36
C HIS A 8 3.74 2.39 -25.86
N THR A 9 3.65 3.59 -26.47
CA THR A 9 4.46 4.74 -26.07
C THR A 9 3.99 5.34 -24.75
N LYS A 10 2.67 5.38 -24.49
CA LYS A 10 2.09 5.82 -23.22
C LYS A 10 2.44 4.87 -22.07
N LEU A 11 2.26 3.57 -22.26
CA LEU A 11 2.61 2.52 -21.30
C LEU A 11 4.10 2.52 -20.94
N SER A 12 4.96 2.75 -21.93
CA SER A 12 6.41 2.87 -21.72
C SER A 12 6.77 4.07 -20.82
N LYS A 13 6.16 5.24 -21.07
CA LYS A 13 6.37 6.44 -20.25
C LYS A 13 5.83 6.29 -18.83
N GLU A 14 4.70 5.63 -18.64
CA GLU A 14 4.14 5.37 -17.31
C GLU A 14 5.05 4.47 -16.48
N ARG A 15 5.55 3.38 -17.05
CA ARG A 15 6.50 2.50 -16.37
C ARG A 15 7.80 3.21 -15.97
N GLU A 16 8.29 4.12 -16.80
CA GLU A 16 9.49 4.90 -16.45
C GLU A 16 9.21 5.86 -15.29
N LYS A 17 8.03 6.49 -15.23
CA LYS A 17 7.63 7.31 -14.08
C LYS A 17 7.53 6.49 -12.80
N GLU A 18 6.92 5.31 -12.86
CA GLU A 18 6.84 4.39 -11.72
C GLU A 18 8.21 3.96 -11.22
N ARG A 19 9.13 3.67 -12.15
CA ARG A 19 10.52 3.34 -11.83
C ARG A 19 11.22 4.49 -11.12
N VAL A 20 11.18 5.69 -11.67
CA VAL A 20 11.80 6.88 -11.07
C VAL A 20 11.24 7.14 -9.67
N PHE A 21 9.92 7.02 -9.51
CA PHE A 21 9.24 7.17 -8.22
C PHE A 21 9.74 6.16 -7.18
N ASN A 22 9.77 4.86 -7.52
CA ASN A 22 10.21 3.83 -6.58
C ASN A 22 11.71 3.90 -6.25
N VAL A 23 12.54 4.32 -7.21
CA VAL A 23 13.96 4.58 -6.97
C VAL A 23 14.14 5.73 -5.98
N GLU A 24 13.41 6.83 -6.15
CA GLU A 24 13.50 7.97 -5.24
C GLU A 24 13.00 7.61 -3.84
N LEU A 25 11.93 6.80 -3.73
CA LEU A 25 11.45 6.31 -2.44
C LEU A 25 12.52 5.49 -1.71
N VAL A 26 13.19 4.57 -2.41
CA VAL A 26 14.31 3.80 -1.84
C VAL A 26 15.47 4.73 -1.45
N ARG A 27 15.81 5.71 -2.28
CA ARG A 27 16.87 6.68 -2.00
C ARG A 27 16.59 7.49 -0.74
N GLN A 28 15.35 7.95 -0.54
CA GLN A 28 14.96 8.69 0.66
C GLN A 28 15.03 7.83 1.92
N LEU A 29 14.56 6.58 1.84
CA LEU A 29 14.68 5.62 2.93
C LEU A 29 16.15 5.33 3.28
N GLU A 30 17.03 5.19 2.28
CA GLU A 30 18.47 5.01 2.48
C GLU A 30 19.11 6.24 3.15
N ILE A 31 18.75 7.47 2.75
CA ILE A 31 19.27 8.70 3.36
C ILE A 31 19.01 8.69 4.87
N ILE A 32 17.77 8.44 5.27
CA ILE A 32 17.33 8.54 6.67
C ILE A 32 17.86 7.37 7.51
N THR A 33 18.16 6.22 6.89
CA THR A 33 18.57 5.02 7.64
C THR A 33 20.05 4.67 7.57
N VAL A 34 20.78 5.16 6.57
CA VAL A 34 22.19 4.84 6.34
C VAL A 34 23.07 6.08 6.41
N ARG A 35 22.68 7.16 5.72
CA ARG A 35 23.54 8.34 5.57
C ARG A 35 23.48 9.26 6.78
N ASP A 36 22.28 9.47 7.32
CA ASP A 36 22.06 10.27 8.51
C ASP A 36 21.11 9.55 9.48
N PRO A 37 21.61 8.53 10.20
CA PRO A 37 20.78 7.71 11.09
C PRO A 37 20.21 8.50 12.27
N TYR A 38 20.73 9.69 12.59
CA TYR A 38 20.16 10.53 13.63
C TYR A 38 18.75 11.02 13.26
N LEU A 39 18.45 11.15 11.96
CA LEU A 39 17.10 11.50 11.51
C LEU A 39 16.08 10.41 11.85
N ALA A 40 16.51 9.16 11.98
CA ALA A 40 15.64 8.03 12.31
C ALA A 40 14.92 8.22 13.66
N ASP A 41 15.56 8.88 14.62
CA ASP A 41 14.99 9.19 15.93
C ASP A 41 13.82 10.18 15.86
N TYR A 42 13.77 10.99 14.80
CA TYR A 42 12.72 12.00 14.61
C TYR A 42 11.54 11.48 13.79
N VAL A 43 11.66 10.33 13.12
CA VAL A 43 10.59 9.76 12.30
C VAL A 43 9.50 9.16 13.19
N LYS A 44 8.35 9.85 13.26
CA LYS A 44 7.16 9.40 14.01
C LYS A 44 6.06 8.84 13.11
N GLU A 45 6.06 9.24 11.85
CA GLU A 45 5.04 8.90 10.87
C GLU A 45 5.67 8.62 9.51
N ILE A 46 5.15 7.60 8.84
CA ILE A 46 5.47 7.26 7.46
C ILE A 46 4.17 7.08 6.70
N ASN A 47 4.03 7.81 5.59
CA ASN A 47 2.94 7.63 4.64
C ASN A 47 3.54 7.34 3.27
N ILE A 48 3.39 6.10 2.81
CA ILE A 48 4.01 5.61 1.58
C ILE A 48 2.95 5.07 0.65
N GLU A 49 3.08 5.46 -0.60
CA GLU A 49 2.41 4.84 -1.74
C GLU A 49 3.45 4.04 -2.51
N VAL A 50 3.15 2.78 -2.82
CA VAL A 50 4.03 1.88 -3.58
C VAL A 50 3.34 1.52 -4.87
N VAL A 51 4.00 1.79 -6.00
CA VAL A 51 3.55 1.39 -7.33
C VAL A 51 4.10 0.00 -7.70
N GLU A 52 3.45 -0.69 -8.63
CA GLU A 52 3.68 -2.11 -8.94
C GLU A 52 5.12 -2.41 -9.41
N PHE A 53 5.73 -1.48 -10.16
CA PHE A 53 7.05 -1.68 -10.74
C PHE A 53 8.11 -1.93 -9.65
N SER A 54 8.72 -3.11 -9.61
CA SER A 54 9.71 -3.46 -8.57
C SER A 54 9.18 -3.41 -7.12
N ILE A 55 7.89 -3.74 -6.92
CA ILE A 55 7.25 -3.71 -5.60
C ILE A 55 8.00 -4.53 -4.53
N LYS A 56 8.51 -5.72 -4.87
CA LYS A 56 9.15 -6.60 -3.89
C LYS A 56 10.45 -6.00 -3.32
N PRO A 57 11.42 -5.53 -4.13
CA PRO A 57 12.58 -4.80 -3.63
C PRO A 57 12.21 -3.60 -2.74
N VAL A 58 11.24 -2.79 -3.17
CA VAL A 58 10.78 -1.61 -2.41
C VAL A 58 10.23 -2.01 -1.04
N LEU A 59 9.38 -3.04 -0.99
CA LEU A 59 8.81 -3.52 0.26
C LEU A 59 9.87 -4.14 1.19
N VAL A 60 10.88 -4.83 0.65
CA VAL A 60 11.99 -5.37 1.45
C VAL A 60 12.77 -4.25 2.11
N GLU A 61 13.06 -3.20 1.35
CA GLU A 61 13.80 -2.05 1.86
C GLU A 61 13.00 -1.25 2.87
N LEU A 62 11.71 -1.03 2.58
CA LEU A 62 10.78 -0.45 3.54
C LEU A 62 10.75 -1.27 4.84
N ALA A 63 10.60 -2.59 4.74
CA ALA A 63 10.56 -3.46 5.92
C ALA A 63 11.84 -3.41 6.76
N ARG A 64 13.01 -3.22 6.13
CA ARG A 64 14.29 -2.96 6.79
C ARG A 64 14.29 -1.59 7.50
N CYS A 65 13.83 -0.55 6.82
CA CYS A 65 13.83 0.81 7.37
C CYS A 65 12.88 0.96 8.56
N LEU A 66 11.69 0.35 8.50
CA LEU A 66 10.74 0.37 9.62
C LEU A 66 11.33 -0.15 10.93
N SER A 67 12.23 -1.14 10.88
CA SER A 67 12.91 -1.63 12.09
C SER A 67 13.99 -0.69 12.64
N LEU A 68 14.40 0.31 11.87
CA LEU A 68 15.43 1.28 12.26
C LEU A 68 14.86 2.57 12.84
N PHE A 69 13.54 2.75 12.80
CA PHE A 69 12.88 3.93 13.35
C PHE A 69 12.33 3.64 14.76
N PRO A 70 13.05 4.00 15.84
CA PRO A 70 12.66 3.65 17.21
C PRO A 70 11.39 4.37 17.67
N ASN A 71 11.16 5.58 17.16
CA ASN A 71 10.04 6.44 17.54
C ASN A 71 8.85 6.39 16.57
N LEU A 72 8.88 5.48 15.59
CA LEU A 72 7.82 5.34 14.60
C LEU A 72 6.55 4.81 15.26
N ARG A 73 5.46 5.59 15.17
CA ARG A 73 4.16 5.23 15.75
C ARG A 73 3.07 5.04 14.70
N HIS A 74 3.19 5.73 13.57
CA HIS A 74 2.17 5.79 12.53
C HIS A 74 2.74 5.32 11.20
N VAL A 75 2.12 4.33 10.57
CA VAL A 75 2.54 3.82 9.26
C VAL A 75 1.34 3.64 8.36
N LYS A 76 1.32 4.33 7.22
CA LYS A 76 0.35 4.15 6.15
C LYS A 76 1.04 3.58 4.91
N ILE A 77 0.61 2.41 4.47
CA ILE A 77 1.10 1.74 3.27
C ILE A 77 -0.06 1.55 2.31
N GLN A 78 -0.04 2.31 1.22
CA GLN A 78 -0.94 2.12 0.09
C GLN A 78 -0.18 1.45 -1.04
N VAL A 79 -0.69 0.33 -1.54
CA VAL A 79 -0.18 -0.27 -2.76
C VAL A 79 -1.15 0.11 -3.87
N LEU A 80 -0.68 0.94 -4.80
CA LEU A 80 -1.49 1.37 -5.93
C LEU A 80 -1.67 0.19 -6.88
N ARG A 81 -2.94 -0.17 -7.13
CA ARG A 81 -3.31 -1.30 -7.98
C ARG A 81 -3.03 -1.00 -9.44
N THR A 82 -2.57 -2.03 -10.12
CA THR A 82 -2.40 -2.15 -11.57
C THR A 82 -2.78 -3.59 -11.98
N ASN A 83 -2.67 -3.95 -13.25
CA ASN A 83 -3.20 -5.15 -13.92
C ASN A 83 -2.91 -6.55 -13.29
N LYS A 84 -2.17 -6.65 -12.17
CA LYS A 84 -1.94 -7.91 -11.45
C LYS A 84 -3.09 -8.26 -10.51
N ALA A 85 -3.35 -9.56 -10.38
CA ALA A 85 -4.29 -10.09 -9.41
C ALA A 85 -3.91 -9.70 -7.98
N GLU A 86 -4.88 -9.21 -7.23
CA GLU A 86 -4.74 -8.68 -5.86
C GLU A 86 -4.10 -9.70 -4.90
N SER A 87 -4.47 -10.97 -5.06
CA SER A 87 -3.94 -12.09 -4.27
C SER A 87 -2.43 -12.26 -4.43
N SER A 88 -1.88 -11.99 -5.62
CA SER A 88 -0.44 -12.06 -5.89
C SER A 88 0.31 -10.97 -5.11
N LEU A 89 -0.20 -9.73 -5.14
CA LEU A 89 0.44 -8.61 -4.44
C LEU A 89 0.35 -8.77 -2.91
N ALA A 90 -0.80 -9.19 -2.38
CA ALA A 90 -0.97 -9.46 -0.96
C ALA A 90 -0.01 -10.57 -0.47
N ASN A 91 0.22 -11.61 -1.29
CA ASN A 91 1.20 -12.65 -0.97
C ASN A 91 2.63 -12.11 -0.92
N ILE A 92 2.99 -11.15 -1.78
CA ILE A 92 4.30 -10.48 -1.70
C ILE A 92 4.43 -9.71 -0.39
N VAL A 93 3.43 -8.87 -0.04
CA VAL A 93 3.41 -8.12 1.23
C VAL A 93 3.56 -9.09 2.41
N ARG A 94 2.75 -10.16 2.43
CA ARG A 94 2.83 -11.20 3.47
C ARG A 94 4.23 -11.80 3.55
N SER A 95 4.83 -12.17 2.43
CA SER A 95 6.15 -12.81 2.40
C SER A 95 7.28 -11.92 2.92
N VAL A 96 7.17 -10.61 2.73
CA VAL A 96 8.17 -9.63 3.15
C VAL A 96 8.04 -9.34 4.65
N PHE A 97 6.82 -9.10 5.13
CA PHE A 97 6.59 -8.64 6.50
C PHE A 97 6.43 -9.77 7.52
N SER A 98 6.16 -11.01 7.10
CA SER A 98 6.01 -12.15 8.02
C SER A 98 7.25 -12.44 8.87
N LYS A 99 8.43 -12.00 8.42
CA LYS A 99 9.72 -12.22 9.08
C LYS A 99 10.08 -11.14 10.11
N ARG A 100 9.26 -10.09 10.25
CA ARG A 100 9.58 -8.94 11.10
C ARG A 100 8.42 -8.63 12.04
N LYS A 101 8.76 -7.95 13.14
CA LYS A 101 7.80 -7.42 14.11
C LYS A 101 8.14 -5.97 14.41
N TYR A 102 7.11 -5.14 14.54
CA TYR A 102 7.20 -3.72 14.75
C TYR A 102 6.33 -3.32 15.97
N PRO A 103 6.77 -3.64 17.19
CA PRO A 103 6.02 -3.35 18.41
C PRO A 103 5.91 -1.84 18.69
N GLN A 104 6.75 -1.01 18.07
CA GLN A 104 6.68 0.44 18.23
C GLN A 104 5.48 1.06 17.50
N ILE A 105 4.98 0.41 16.45
CA ILE A 105 3.90 0.93 15.59
C ILE A 105 2.55 0.71 16.29
N ARG A 106 1.79 1.79 16.43
CA ARG A 106 0.50 1.85 17.15
C ARG A 106 -0.68 2.12 16.23
N SER A 107 -0.42 2.87 15.16
CA SER A 107 -1.42 3.27 14.18
C SER A 107 -0.99 2.80 12.79
N VAL A 108 -1.87 2.06 12.12
CA VAL A 108 -1.60 1.48 10.80
C VAL A 108 -2.67 1.91 9.80
N GLY A 109 -2.25 2.42 8.64
CA GLY A 109 -3.10 2.64 7.47
C GLY A 109 -2.80 1.64 6.37
N ILE A 110 -3.80 0.87 5.96
CA ILE A 110 -3.66 -0.20 4.96
C ILE A 110 -4.74 -0.11 3.88
N CYS A 111 -4.55 -0.90 2.84
CA CYS A 111 -5.52 -1.19 1.79
C CYS A 111 -5.66 -2.71 1.62
N ASP A 112 -6.51 -3.12 0.69
CA ASP A 112 -6.82 -4.53 0.38
C ASP A 112 -5.60 -5.37 0.00
N VAL A 113 -4.53 -4.72 -0.46
CA VAL A 113 -3.27 -5.39 -0.81
C VAL A 113 -2.29 -5.39 0.36
N SER A 114 -2.26 -4.31 1.15
CA SER A 114 -1.30 -4.15 2.25
C SER A 114 -1.77 -4.72 3.59
N TYR A 115 -3.01 -5.21 3.72
CA TYR A 115 -3.51 -5.80 4.96
C TYR A 115 -2.61 -6.85 5.63
N PRO A 116 -1.81 -7.68 4.91
CA PRO A 116 -0.94 -8.65 5.57
C PRO A 116 0.14 -7.99 6.45
N PHE A 117 0.45 -6.71 6.22
CA PHE A 117 1.35 -5.91 7.05
C PHE A 117 0.91 -5.82 8.52
N LEU A 118 -0.40 -5.87 8.80
CA LEU A 118 -0.91 -5.81 10.17
C LEU A 118 -0.38 -6.95 11.04
N SER A 119 -0.11 -8.13 10.46
CA SER A 119 0.48 -9.25 11.20
C SER A 119 1.89 -8.98 11.74
N ALA A 120 2.57 -7.95 11.21
CA ALA A 120 3.87 -7.50 11.69
C ALA A 120 3.78 -6.44 12.79
N CYS A 121 2.60 -5.88 13.08
CA CYS A 121 2.41 -4.80 14.05
C CYS A 121 1.56 -5.29 15.25
N PRO A 122 2.16 -6.02 16.22
CA PRO A 122 1.39 -6.65 17.30
C PRO A 122 0.72 -5.65 18.25
N GLU A 123 1.29 -4.45 18.41
CA GLU A 123 0.78 -3.40 19.33
C GLU A 123 -0.11 -2.37 18.61
N ALA A 124 -0.48 -2.63 17.35
CA ALA A 124 -1.29 -1.72 16.56
C ALA A 124 -2.76 -1.78 16.99
N HIS A 125 -3.22 -0.77 17.72
CA HIS A 125 -4.61 -0.66 18.20
C HIS A 125 -5.47 0.28 17.35
N SER A 126 -4.85 1.13 16.51
CA SER A 126 -5.58 2.01 15.58
C SER A 126 -5.32 1.59 14.13
N VAL A 127 -6.35 1.11 13.44
CA VAL A 127 -6.26 0.67 12.05
C VAL A 127 -7.17 1.54 11.18
N SER A 128 -6.61 2.13 10.13
CA SER A 128 -7.37 2.74 9.05
C SER A 128 -7.28 1.86 7.80
N TRP A 129 -8.41 1.50 7.25
CA TRP A 129 -8.51 0.71 6.03
C TRP A 129 -9.06 1.59 4.92
N ARG A 130 -8.31 1.74 3.84
CA ARG A 130 -8.73 2.41 2.62
C ARG A 130 -8.98 1.36 1.53
N TRP A 131 -10.21 1.23 1.07
CA TRP A 131 -10.52 0.38 -0.08
C TRP A 131 -9.93 0.98 -1.35
N SER A 132 -9.17 0.19 -2.10
CA SER A 132 -8.60 0.62 -3.38
C SER A 132 -9.56 0.26 -4.51
N ASN A 133 -10.36 1.25 -4.93
CA ASN A 133 -11.26 1.26 -6.09
C ASN A 133 -12.48 0.32 -6.06
N PHE A 134 -13.68 0.91 -5.95
CA PHE A 134 -14.96 0.23 -6.20
C PHE A 134 -15.17 -0.14 -7.69
N ASN A 135 -14.49 0.56 -8.62
CA ASN A 135 -14.82 0.52 -10.05
C ASN A 135 -14.48 -0.79 -10.79
N GLN A 136 -13.84 -1.77 -10.15
CA GLN A 136 -13.64 -3.11 -10.73
C GLN A 136 -14.40 -4.23 -10.02
N PHE A 137 -15.19 -3.92 -8.99
CA PHE A 137 -16.21 -4.84 -8.52
C PHE A 137 -17.34 -4.88 -9.56
N ARG A 138 -17.19 -5.68 -10.61
CA ARG A 138 -18.37 -6.34 -11.18
C ARG A 138 -18.96 -7.13 -10.02
N PHE A 139 -20.07 -6.63 -9.47
CA PHE A 139 -20.98 -7.32 -8.55
C PHE A 139 -21.57 -8.60 -9.19
N LYS A 140 -20.72 -9.49 -9.71
CA LYS A 140 -21.13 -10.76 -10.32
C LYS A 140 -20.78 -11.97 -9.48
N ASP A 141 -19.79 -11.86 -8.60
CA ASP A 141 -19.54 -12.90 -7.62
C ASP A 141 -19.87 -12.35 -6.25
N ASN A 142 -20.76 -13.06 -5.57
CA ASN A 142 -21.21 -12.84 -4.22
C ASN A 142 -20.00 -12.58 -3.30
N PHE A 143 -19.65 -11.31 -3.11
CA PHE A 143 -18.94 -10.85 -1.93
C PHE A 143 -19.91 -11.02 -0.77
N SER A 144 -20.05 -12.28 -0.35
CA SER A 144 -20.40 -12.52 1.03
C SER A 144 -19.40 -11.69 1.83
N LEU A 145 -19.90 -10.88 2.75
CA LEU A 145 -19.12 -10.19 3.79
C LEU A 145 -18.36 -11.18 4.72
N GLN A 146 -18.09 -12.39 4.23
CA GLN A 146 -17.24 -13.43 4.80
C GLN A 146 -15.77 -13.31 4.39
N ALA A 147 -15.36 -12.22 3.73
CA ALA A 147 -14.01 -11.72 3.97
C ALA A 147 -13.97 -11.26 5.43
N ARG A 148 -13.92 -12.24 6.34
CA ARG A 148 -13.75 -12.04 7.78
C ARG A 148 -12.59 -11.09 7.90
N LEU A 149 -12.87 -9.82 8.24
CA LEU A 149 -11.86 -8.94 8.78
C LEU A 149 -11.14 -9.81 9.81
N PRO A 150 -9.82 -10.04 9.67
CA PRO A 150 -9.13 -10.87 10.63
C PRO A 150 -9.47 -10.28 11.99
N VAL A 151 -10.06 -11.10 12.87
CA VAL A 151 -10.43 -10.64 14.20
C VAL A 151 -9.10 -10.34 14.88
N TRP A 152 -8.75 -9.06 14.95
CA TRP A 152 -7.59 -8.57 15.69
C TRP A 152 -8.11 -8.14 17.06
N PRO A 153 -8.06 -9.03 18.07
CA PRO A 153 -8.69 -8.75 19.37
C PRO A 153 -8.11 -7.52 20.08
N TRP A 154 -6.98 -7.01 19.61
CA TRP A 154 -6.28 -5.83 20.14
C TRP A 154 -6.58 -4.53 19.37
N VAL A 155 -7.37 -4.55 18.29
CA VAL A 155 -7.72 -3.31 17.56
C VAL A 155 -8.85 -2.60 18.27
N GLU A 156 -8.54 -1.46 18.87
CA GLU A 156 -9.49 -0.62 19.59
C GLU A 156 -10.23 0.34 18.66
N LYS A 157 -9.56 0.81 17.60
CA LYS A 157 -10.10 1.79 16.65
C LYS A 157 -9.95 1.30 15.22
N LEU A 158 -11.07 1.08 14.55
CA LEU A 158 -11.14 0.76 13.13
C LEU A 158 -11.79 1.92 12.37
N GLN A 159 -11.06 2.52 11.43
CA GLN A 159 -11.57 3.53 10.51
C GLN A 159 -11.65 2.94 9.10
N LEU A 160 -12.83 2.97 8.51
CA LEU A 160 -13.05 2.48 7.15
C LEU A 160 -13.25 3.69 6.24
N THR A 161 -12.35 3.87 5.26
CA THR A 161 -12.47 4.90 4.23
C THR A 161 -12.95 4.24 2.94
N ILE A 162 -14.23 4.48 2.65
CA ILE A 162 -14.87 4.15 1.38
C ILE A 162 -14.62 5.35 0.46
N PRO A 163 -13.94 5.20 -0.70
CA PRO A 163 -13.91 6.27 -1.68
C PRO A 163 -15.35 6.57 -2.12
N SER A 164 -15.82 7.82 -1.95
CA SER A 164 -17.14 8.22 -2.42
C SER A 164 -17.20 8.03 -3.94
N ALA A 165 -18.35 7.55 -4.43
CA ALA A 165 -18.60 7.31 -5.86
C ALA A 165 -18.79 8.63 -6.66
N GLU A 166 -17.94 9.63 -6.43
CA GLU A 166 -17.98 10.92 -7.15
C GLU A 166 -17.45 10.82 -8.60
N TYR A 167 -17.17 9.62 -9.10
CA TYR A 167 -16.74 9.36 -10.48
C TYR A 167 -17.81 8.71 -11.37
N LEU A 168 -19.11 8.87 -11.05
CA LEU A 168 -20.22 8.44 -11.91
C LEU A 168 -20.96 9.59 -12.62
N GLU A 169 -20.41 10.79 -12.66
CA GLU A 169 -20.88 11.85 -13.57
C GLU A 169 -19.92 11.95 -14.77
N GLY A 170 -20.23 11.19 -15.82
CA GLY A 170 -19.49 11.27 -17.07
C GLY A 170 -19.89 10.15 -18.03
N ASN A 171 -20.89 10.43 -18.86
CA ASN A 171 -21.42 9.61 -19.96
C ASN A 171 -22.62 8.70 -19.64
N VAL A 172 -23.72 9.33 -19.22
CA VAL A 172 -25.03 8.97 -19.79
C VAL A 172 -25.38 10.05 -20.82
N LEU A 173 -24.95 9.85 -22.06
CA LEU A 173 -25.54 10.57 -23.18
C LEU A 173 -26.89 9.93 -23.45
N TYR A 174 -27.94 10.70 -23.24
CA TYR A 174 -29.26 10.46 -23.80
C TYR A 174 -29.21 10.53 -25.33
N SER A 175 -30.11 9.75 -25.95
CA SER A 175 -30.49 9.65 -27.37
C SER A 175 -29.49 9.04 -28.34
#